data_AF-X8CUF9-F1
#
_entry.id   AF-X8CUF9-F1
#
_cell.length_a   1.000
_cell.length_b   1.000
_cell.length_c   1.000
_cell.angle_alpha   90.00
_cell.angle_beta   90.00
_cell.angle_gamma   90.00
#
_symmetry.space_group_name_H-M   'P 1'
#
loop_
_entity.id
_entity.type
_entity.pdbx_description
1 polymer ?
#
loop_
_entity_poly.entity_id
_entity_poly.type
_entity_poly.pdbx_seq_one_letter_code
_entity_poly.pdbx_strand_id
1 'polypeptide(L)'
;MLVASGEIDLTNVDAFTLALSTAATGSDGAVLVDLSAVEYLDSAAINALAAHADRIELVAHPILMPVLKVSGLTELTAIVTAPPTEKR
;
A
#
# COMPACT_ATOMS: atom_id res chain seq x y z
N MET A 1 -6.36 1.06 10.59
CA MET A 1 -5.38 0.23 9.87
C MET A 1 -6.10 -0.52 8.77
N LEU A 2 -5.51 -0.55 7.57
CA LEU A 2 -5.99 -1.34 6.44
C LEU A 2 -4.97 -2.46 6.19
N VAL A 3 -5.43 -3.69 6.02
CA VAL A 3 -4.56 -4.84 5.71
C VAL A 3 -4.99 -5.43 4.38
N ALA A 4 -4.02 -5.65 3.49
CA ALA A 4 -4.24 -6.33 2.22
C ALA A 4 -3.30 -7.53 2.08
N SER A 5 -3.72 -8.51 1.30
CA SER A 5 -2.96 -9.73 1.04
C SER A 5 -3.21 -10.24 -0.38
N GLY A 6 -2.23 -10.93 -0.97
CA GLY A 6 -2.31 -11.44 -2.33
C GLY A 6 -1.79 -10.42 -3.35
N GLU A 7 -2.60 -10.09 -4.35
CA GLU A 7 -2.23 -9.20 -5.44
C GLU A 7 -3.27 -8.09 -5.59
N ILE A 8 -2.82 -6.88 -5.89
CA ILE A 8 -3.71 -5.75 -6.21
C ILE A 8 -3.49 -5.34 -7.66
N ASP A 9 -4.52 -5.57 -8.47
CA ASP A 9 -4.51 -5.35 -9.91
C ASP A 9 -5.84 -4.75 -10.39
N LEU A 10 -5.96 -4.51 -11.69
CA LEU A 10 -7.15 -3.95 -12.32
C LEU A 10 -8.47 -4.69 -12.01
N THR A 11 -8.43 -5.95 -11.57
CA THR A 11 -9.63 -6.73 -11.23
C THR A 11 -10.18 -6.38 -9.84
N ASN A 12 -9.35 -5.86 -8.94
CA ASN A 12 -9.72 -5.62 -7.54
C ASN A 12 -9.31 -4.22 -7.01
N VAL A 13 -8.64 -3.40 -7.82
CA VAL A 13 -8.14 -2.06 -7.44
C VAL A 13 -9.25 -1.11 -6.99
N ASP A 14 -10.46 -1.23 -7.53
CA ASP A 14 -11.60 -0.41 -7.13
C ASP A 14 -12.00 -0.68 -5.66
N ALA A 15 -12.02 -1.96 -5.26
CA ALA A 15 -12.32 -2.36 -3.89
C ALA A 15 -11.22 -1.88 -2.93
N PHE A 16 -9.96 -1.99 -3.35
CA PHE A 16 -8.82 -1.46 -2.59
C PHE A 16 -8.90 0.06 -2.40
N THR A 17 -9.17 0.80 -3.48
CA THR A 17 -9.27 2.27 -3.46
C THR A 17 -10.40 2.75 -2.54
N LEU A 18 -11.55 2.08 -2.59
CA LEU A 18 -12.69 2.40 -1.72
C LEU A 18 -12.35 2.17 -0.24
N ALA A 19 -11.71 1.04 0.08
CA ALA A 19 -11.30 0.71 1.43
C ALA A 19 -10.26 1.71 1.96
N LEU A 20 -9.28 2.08 1.13
CA LEU A 20 -8.25 3.07 1.44
C LEU A 20 -8.84 4.45 1.73
N SER A 21 -9.72 4.94 0.85
CA SER A 21 -10.40 6.24 1.02
C SER A 21 -11.28 6.27 2.27
N THR A 22 -12.01 5.18 2.52
CA THR A 22 -12.85 5.05 3.73
C THR A 22 -12.00 5.09 5.00
N ALA A 23 -10.87 4.37 5.01
CA ALA A 23 -9.97 4.38 6.16
C ALA A 23 -9.33 5.77 6.37
N ALA A 24 -8.87 6.42 5.29
CA ALA A 24 -8.19 7.72 5.34
C ALA A 24 -9.12 8.88 5.75
N THR A 25 -10.42 8.80 5.45
CA THR A 25 -11.42 9.81 5.84
C THR A 25 -11.96 9.62 7.25
N GLY A 26 -11.95 8.38 7.77
CA GLY A 26 -12.42 8.06 9.11
C GLY A 26 -11.38 8.21 10.23
N SER A 27 -10.17 8.66 9.91
CA SER A 27 -9.07 8.78 10.88
C SER A 27 -8.65 10.25 11.06
N ASP A 28 -8.41 10.65 12.32
CA ASP A 28 -7.83 11.95 12.66
C ASP A 28 -6.31 12.03 12.39
N GLY A 29 -5.70 10.96 11.87
CA GLY A 29 -4.26 10.86 11.60
C GLY A 29 -3.91 9.91 10.45
N ALA A 30 -2.63 9.63 10.27
CA ALA A 30 -2.17 8.74 9.21
C ALA A 30 -2.64 7.30 9.45
N VAL A 31 -3.19 6.68 8.41
CA VAL A 31 -3.64 5.30 8.43
C VAL A 31 -2.48 4.38 8.08
N LEU A 32 -2.17 3.44 8.96
CA LEU A 32 -1.27 2.35 8.63
C LEU A 32 -1.92 1.41 7.61
N VAL A 33 -1.27 1.24 6.46
CA VAL A 33 -1.63 0.31 5.40
C VAL A 33 -0.59 -0.82 5.36
N ASP A 34 -1.02 -2.01 5.75
CA ASP A 34 -0.19 -3.20 5.78
C ASP A 34 -0.34 -3.99 4.47
N LEU A 35 0.72 -3.92 3.66
CA LEU A 35 0.92 -4.65 2.41
C LEU A 35 2.02 -5.71 2.56
N SER A 36 2.34 -6.14 3.79
CA SER A 36 3.37 -7.15 4.04
C SER A 36 3.05 -8.52 3.43
N ALA A 37 1.77 -8.82 3.20
CA ALA A 37 1.30 -10.04 2.54
C ALA A 37 0.88 -9.81 1.06
N VAL A 38 1.21 -8.64 0.49
CA VAL A 38 0.95 -8.33 -0.92
C VAL A 38 2.21 -8.55 -1.73
N GLU A 39 2.10 -9.34 -2.79
CA GLU A 39 3.25 -9.71 -3.65
C GLU A 39 3.26 -8.95 -4.98
N TYR A 40 2.16 -8.29 -5.34
CA TYR A 40 2.04 -7.52 -6.58
C TYR A 40 1.12 -6.30 -6.43
N LEU A 41 1.54 -5.18 -7.04
CA LEU A 41 0.76 -3.96 -7.22
C LEU A 41 0.89 -3.51 -8.69
N ASP A 42 -0.24 -3.19 -9.33
CA ASP A 42 -0.22 -2.50 -10.62
C ASP A 42 -0.12 -0.97 -10.47
N SER A 43 -0.10 -0.26 -11.60
CA SER A 43 -0.01 1.21 -11.61
C SER A 43 -1.27 1.90 -11.04
N ALA A 44 -2.44 1.27 -11.15
CA ALA A 44 -3.67 1.84 -10.61
C ALA A 44 -3.66 1.79 -9.07
N ALA A 45 -3.19 0.68 -8.49
CA ALA A 45 -3.01 0.55 -7.05
C ALA A 45 -1.96 1.54 -6.51
N ILE A 46 -0.85 1.72 -7.22
CA ILE A 46 0.17 2.72 -6.88
C ILE A 46 -0.42 4.14 -6.92
N ASN A 47 -1.22 4.48 -7.93
CA ASN A 47 -1.89 5.77 -8.01
C ASN A 47 -2.89 5.99 -6.87
N ALA A 48 -3.65 4.95 -6.48
CA ALA A 48 -4.56 5.02 -5.35
C ALA A 48 -3.81 5.31 -4.03
N LEU A 49 -2.66 4.66 -3.82
CA LEU A 49 -1.78 4.93 -2.68
C LEU A 49 -1.24 6.38 -2.72
N ALA A 50 -0.74 6.82 -3.87
CA ALA A 50 -0.17 8.16 -4.03
C ALA A 50 -1.21 9.27 -3.77
N ALA A 51 -2.48 9.06 -4.15
CA ALA A 51 -3.57 9.99 -3.90
C ALA A 51 -3.88 10.22 -2.41
N HIS A 52 -3.40 9.32 -1.55
CA HIS A 52 -3.60 9.36 -0.10
C HIS A 52 -2.27 9.39 0.68
N ALA A 53 -1.14 9.63 0.01
CA ALA A 53 0.19 9.52 0.60
C ALA A 53 0.41 10.40 1.84
N ASP A 54 -0.23 11.57 1.89
CA ASP A 54 -0.20 12.50 3.03
C ASP A 54 -0.98 11.99 4.26
N ARG A 55 -1.80 10.94 4.09
CA ARG A 55 -2.66 10.39 5.14
C ARG A 55 -2.42 8.91 5.41
N ILE A 56 -1.35 8.33 4.88
CA ILE A 56 -1.03 6.93 5.11
C ILE A 56 0.42 6.75 5.52
N GLU A 57 0.68 5.63 6.18
CA GLU A 57 2.00 5.05 6.37
C GLU A 57 1.94 3.59 5.88
N LEU A 58 3.01 3.09 5.27
CA LEU A 58 3.01 1.79 4.62
C LEU A 58 3.94 0.80 5.33
N VAL A 59 3.45 -0.43 5.50
CA VAL A 59 4.32 -1.62 5.68
C VAL A 59 4.29 -2.39 4.37
N ALA A 60 5.43 -2.58 3.72
CA ALA A 60 5.49 -3.20 2.39
C ALA A 60 6.31 -4.48 2.39
N HIS A 61 5.83 -5.52 1.71
CA HIS A 61 6.66 -6.69 1.41
C HIS A 61 7.92 -6.24 0.65
N PRO A 62 9.12 -6.78 0.96
CA PRO A 62 10.37 -6.45 0.26
C PRO A 62 10.33 -6.50 -1.28
N ILE A 63 9.42 -7.30 -1.86
CA ILE A 63 9.28 -7.49 -3.31
C ILE A 63 8.64 -6.27 -3.97
N LEU A 64 7.85 -5.49 -3.22
CA LEU A 64 7.21 -4.26 -3.69
C LEU A 64 8.18 -3.07 -3.63
N MET A 65 9.25 -3.14 -2.85
CA MET A 65 10.16 -2.00 -2.66
C MET A 65 10.73 -1.43 -3.97
N PRO A 66 11.12 -2.21 -4.99
CA PRO A 66 11.55 -1.67 -6.27
C PRO A 66 10.46 -0.85 -6.98
N VAL A 67 9.22 -1.34 -7.05
CA VAL A 67 8.12 -0.62 -7.73
C VAL A 67 7.72 0.64 -6.95
N LEU A 68 7.70 0.57 -5.62
CA LEU A 68 7.41 1.72 -4.75
C LEU A 68 8.48 2.83 -4.86
N LYS A 69 9.75 2.45 -5.07
CA LYS A 69 10.83 3.42 -5.33
C LYS A 69 10.73 4.02 -6.72
N VAL A 70 10.53 3.20 -7.75
CA VAL A 70 10.45 3.67 -9.14
C VAL A 70 9.24 4.58 -9.36
N SER A 71 8.12 4.33 -8.67
CA SER A 71 6.95 5.21 -8.73
C SER A 71 7.13 6.53 -7.96
N GLY A 72 8.20 6.68 -7.17
CA GLY A 72 8.43 7.83 -6.30
C GLY A 72 7.59 7.83 -5.03
N LEU A 73 6.84 6.77 -4.74
CA LEU A 73 5.95 6.70 -3.57
C LEU A 73 6.74 6.74 -2.25
N THR A 74 7.98 6.26 -2.25
CA THR A 74 8.90 6.38 -1.10
C THR A 74 9.25 7.82 -0.73
N GLU A 75 9.04 8.78 -1.63
CA GLU A 75 9.28 10.21 -1.38
C GLU A 75 8.03 10.92 -0.84
N LEU A 76 6.85 10.30 -0.94
CA LEU A 76 5.57 10.90 -0.59
C LEU A 76 5.05 10.47 0.78
N THR A 77 5.39 9.26 1.21
CA THR A 77 4.91 8.66 2.47
C THR A 77 5.99 7.79 3.10
N ALA A 78 5.90 7.59 4.41
CA ALA A 78 6.77 6.68 5.13
C ALA A 78 6.46 5.22 4.74
N ILE A 79 7.48 4.49 4.31
CA ILE A 79 7.39 3.06 3.97
C ILE A 79 8.39 2.28 4.80
N VAL A 80 7.89 1.38 5.63
CA VAL A 80 8.68 0.38 6.36
C VAL A 80 8.63 -0.93 5.59
N THR A 81 9.80 -1.50 5.31
CA THR A 81 9.87 -2.82 4.71
C THR A 81 9.55 -3.89 5.77
N ALA A 82 8.60 -4.78 5.47
CA ALA A 82 8.29 -5.92 6.30
C ALA A 82 9.49 -6.87 6.41
N PRO A 83 9.66 -7.59 7.53
CA PRO A 83 10.64 -8.66 7.60
C PRO A 83 10.35 -9.70 6.48
N PRO A 84 11.38 -10.32 5.89
CA PRO A 84 11.15 -11.36 4.88
C PRO A 84 10.29 -12.47 5.48
N THR A 85 9.13 -12.71 4.90
CA THR A 85 8.32 -13.88 5.24
C THR A 85 9.08 -15.10 4.72
N GLU A 86 9.68 -15.89 5.60
CA GLU A 86 10.18 -17.21 5.21
C GLU A 86 9.01 -17.97 4.57
N LYS A 87 9.12 -18.30 3.27
CA LYS A 87 8.18 -19.22 2.63
C LYS A 87 8.27 -20.55 3.39
N ARG A 88 7.30 -20.81 4.28
CA ARG A 88 7.15 -22.11 4.95
C ARG A 88 6.55 -23.12 3.99
#